data_AF-A0A2N5J1W0-F1
#
_entry.id   AF-A0A2N5J1W0-F1
#
_cell.length_a   1.000
_cell.length_b   1.000
_cell.length_c   1.000
_cell.angle_alpha   90.00
_cell.angle_beta   90.00
_cell.angle_gamma   90.00
#
_symmetry.space_group_name_H-M   'P 1'
#
loop_
_entity.id
_entity.type
_entity.pdbx_description
1 polymer ?
#
loop_
_entity_poly.entity_id
_entity_poly.type
_entity_poly.pdbx_seq_one_letter_code
_entity_poly.pdbx_strand_id
1 'polypeptide(L)'
;MPWWIWLILALFMLAMLVVGVVYAAVHAVRASKVIGAVAADVNARIEEINAPQDEGSAPRRVIFTEPLAVAADRYTDAHVGVIERKERRRERHAAIWQRWAQFND
;
A
#
# COMPACT_ATOMS: atom_id res chain seq x y z
N MET A 1 2.70 60.15 -5.99
CA MET A 1 2.73 58.71 -5.64
C MET A 1 3.68 58.03 -6.62
N PRO A 2 4.85 57.55 -6.17
CA PRO A 2 5.87 57.01 -7.07
C PRO A 2 5.36 55.75 -7.78
N TRP A 3 5.16 55.82 -9.10
CA TRP A 3 4.56 54.75 -9.92
C TRP A 3 5.32 53.39 -9.86
N TRP A 4 6.63 53.42 -9.65
CA TRP A 4 7.48 52.23 -9.52
C TRP A 4 7.11 51.29 -8.34
N ILE A 5 6.46 51.81 -7.29
CA ILE A 5 6.04 51.01 -6.12
C ILE A 5 5.00 49.95 -6.53
N TRP A 6 4.14 50.27 -7.48
CA TRP A 6 3.14 49.32 -8.00
C TRP A 6 3.77 48.15 -8.75
N LEU A 7 4.87 48.38 -9.46
CA LEU A 7 5.60 47.30 -10.14
C LEU A 7 6.20 46.32 -9.14
N ILE A 8 6.79 46.82 -8.05
CA ILE A 8 7.36 45.96 -7.00
C ILE A 8 6.25 45.15 -6.31
N LEU A 9 5.12 45.79 -6.01
CA LEU A 9 3.98 45.11 -5.38
C LEU A 9 3.39 44.01 -6.28
N ALA A 10 3.21 44.31 -7.57
CA ALA A 10 2.73 43.34 -8.55
C ALA A 10 3.70 42.17 -8.71
N LEU A 11 5.01 42.44 -8.74
CA LEU A 11 6.05 41.40 -8.79
C LEU A 11 6.03 40.52 -7.54
N PHE A 12 5.86 41.12 -6.36
CA PHE A 12 5.78 40.38 -5.10
C PHE A 12 4.55 39.46 -5.05
N MET A 13 3.39 39.95 -5.47
CA MET A 13 2.18 39.12 -5.58
C MET A 13 2.38 37.96 -6.56
N LEU A 14 3.00 38.21 -7.72
CA LEU A 14 3.29 37.17 -8.70
C LEU A 14 4.26 36.12 -8.13
N ALA A 15 5.33 36.56 -7.45
CA ALA A 15 6.29 35.66 -6.81
C ALA A 15 5.61 34.76 -5.77
N MET A 16 4.74 35.33 -4.93
CA MET A 16 4.00 34.57 -3.92
C MET A 16 3.08 33.52 -4.55
N LEU A 17 2.42 33.87 -5.65
CA LEU A 17 1.58 32.93 -6.42
C LEU A 17 2.42 31.76 -6.97
N VAL A 18 3.56 32.07 -7.61
CA VAL A 18 4.44 31.05 -8.18
C VAL A 18 4.96 30.10 -7.09
N VAL A 19 5.38 30.63 -5.94
CA VAL A 19 5.83 29.81 -4.80
C VAL A 19 4.71 28.88 -4.32
N GLY A 20 3.49 29.38 -4.18
CA GLY A 20 2.33 28.57 -3.77
C GLY A 20 2.02 27.44 -4.76
N VAL A 21 2.04 27.73 -6.06
CA VAL A 21 1.79 26.73 -7.12
C VAL A 21 2.87 25.66 -7.13
N VAL A 22 4.14 26.05 -7.06
CA VAL A 22 5.27 25.10 -7.01
C VAL A 22 5.16 24.19 -5.80
N TYR A 23 4.86 24.75 -4.62
CA TYR A 23 4.69 23.97 -3.41
C TYR A 23 3.56 22.95 -3.53
N ALA A 24 2.39 23.37 -4.02
CA ALA A 24 1.24 22.50 -4.23
C ALA A 24 1.56 21.37 -5.24
N ALA A 25 2.22 21.70 -6.35
CA ALA A 25 2.60 20.71 -7.36
C ALA A 25 3.58 19.65 -6.79
N VAL A 26 4.61 20.07 -6.06
CA VAL A 26 5.56 19.14 -5.41
C VAL A 26 4.84 18.24 -4.41
N HIS A 27 3.93 18.80 -3.61
CA HIS A 27 3.17 18.04 -2.63
C HIS A 27 2.21 17.04 -3.30
N ALA A 28 1.53 17.45 -4.37
CA ALA A 28 0.66 16.58 -5.17
C ALA A 28 1.44 15.40 -5.76
N VAL A 29 2.60 15.66 -6.37
CA VAL A 29 3.45 14.60 -6.95
C VAL A 29 3.92 13.59 -5.89
N ARG A 30 4.26 14.05 -4.69
CA ARG A 30 4.64 13.15 -3.59
C ARG A 30 3.47 12.28 -3.14
N ALA A 31 2.26 12.84 -3.02
CA ALA A 31 1.07 12.09 -2.68
C ALA A 31 0.69 11.07 -3.78
N SER A 32 0.79 11.45 -5.05
CA SER A 32 0.47 10.57 -6.18
C SER A 32 1.37 9.33 -6.24
N LYS A 33 2.66 9.44 -5.90
CA LYS A 33 3.58 8.29 -5.88
C LYS A 33 3.19 7.24 -4.83
N VAL A 34 2.69 7.67 -3.68
CA VAL A 34 2.23 6.77 -2.60
C VAL A 34 0.92 6.08 -3.03
N ILE A 35 -0.02 6.84 -3.59
CA ILE A 35 -1.31 6.31 -4.07
C ILE A 35 -1.10 5.31 -5.22
N GLY A 36 -0.17 5.59 -6.14
CA GLY A 36 0.14 4.72 -7.27
C GLY A 36 0.65 3.33 -6.84
N ALA A 37 1.50 3.26 -5.81
CA ALA A 37 1.99 1.99 -5.29
C ALA A 37 0.87 1.15 -4.65
N VAL A 38 -0.04 1.79 -3.92
CA VAL A 38 -1.21 1.13 -3.32
C VAL A 38 -2.20 0.68 -4.40
N ALA A 39 -2.44 1.51 -5.41
CA ALA A 39 -3.31 1.17 -6.53
C ALA A 39 -2.79 -0.03 -7.33
N ALA A 40 -1.47 -0.11 -7.54
CA ALA A 40 -0.85 -1.25 -8.22
C ALA A 40 -1.00 -2.56 -7.42
N ASP A 41 -0.80 -2.52 -6.09
CA ASP A 41 -0.97 -3.70 -5.23
C ASP A 41 -2.44 -4.17 -5.19
N VAL A 42 -3.39 -3.23 -5.11
CA VAL A 42 -4.83 -3.54 -5.19
C VAL A 42 -5.19 -4.13 -6.55
N ASN A 43 -4.67 -3.57 -7.65
CA ASN A 43 -4.95 -4.08 -8.98
C ASN A 43 -4.41 -5.50 -9.17
N ALA A 44 -3.18 -5.77 -8.71
CA ALA A 44 -2.60 -7.11 -8.75
C ALA A 44 -3.44 -8.14 -7.98
N ARG A 45 -4.01 -7.75 -6.82
CA ARG A 45 -4.93 -8.62 -6.06
C ARG A 45 -6.25 -8.87 -6.76
N ILE A 46 -6.81 -7.86 -7.42
CA ILE A 46 -8.04 -8.00 -8.20
C ILE A 46 -7.79 -8.90 -9.42
N GLU A 47 -6.63 -8.77 -10.06
CA GLU A 47 -6.23 -9.61 -11.19
C GLU A 47 -6.02 -11.07 -10.77
N GLU A 48 -5.44 -11.32 -9.59
CA GLU A 48 -5.35 -12.66 -8.98
C GLU A 48 -6.73 -13.29 -8.71
N ILE A 49 -7.71 -12.50 -8.27
CA ILE A 49 -9.10 -12.96 -8.03
C ILE A 49 -9.82 -13.24 -9.35
N ASN A 50 -9.58 -12.41 -10.37
CA ASN A 50 -10.19 -12.53 -11.69
C ASN A 50 -9.45 -13.50 -12.61
N ALA A 51 -8.30 -14.02 -12.20
CA ALA A 51 -7.56 -15.01 -12.96
C ALA A 51 -8.49 -16.21 -13.22
N PRO A 52 -8.63 -16.66 -14.48
CA PRO A 52 -9.42 -17.84 -14.79
C PRO A 52 -8.85 -19.00 -13.97
N GLN A 53 -9.68 -19.56 -13.09
CA GLN A 53 -9.30 -20.76 -12.35
C GLN A 53 -9.02 -21.85 -13.38
N ASP A 54 -7.82 -22.44 -13.34
CA ASP A 54 -7.40 -23.50 -14.26
C ASP A 54 -8.55 -24.48 -14.49
N GLU A 55 -9.05 -24.52 -15.73
CA GLU A 55 -10.17 -25.37 -16.16
C GLU A 55 -9.87 -26.89 -16.01
N GLY A 56 -8.64 -27.24 -15.60
CA GLY A 56 -8.22 -28.60 -15.25
C GLY A 56 -8.42 -29.00 -13.78
N SER A 57 -8.70 -28.04 -12.88
CA SER A 57 -9.13 -28.37 -11.52
C SER A 57 -10.63 -28.62 -11.52
N ALA A 58 -11.03 -29.89 -11.55
CA ALA A 58 -12.42 -30.27 -11.32
C ALA A 58 -12.98 -29.45 -10.13
N PRO A 59 -14.19 -28.87 -10.24
CA PRO A 59 -14.73 -27.96 -9.24
C PRO A 59 -14.58 -28.60 -7.87
N ARG A 60 -13.72 -28.00 -7.03
CA ARG A 60 -13.34 -28.56 -5.74
C ARG A 60 -14.62 -28.74 -4.94
N ARG A 61 -14.94 -29.99 -4.60
CA ARG A 61 -16.19 -30.34 -3.90
C ARG A 61 -16.29 -29.51 -2.64
N VAL A 62 -17.49 -28.99 -2.40
CA VAL A 62 -17.75 -28.14 -1.24
C VAL A 62 -17.43 -28.93 0.03
N ILE A 63 -16.72 -28.32 0.98
CA ILE A 63 -16.09 -29.02 2.13
C ILE A 63 -17.07 -29.91 2.91
N PHE A 64 -18.34 -29.52 3.03
CA PHE A 64 -19.36 -30.31 3.73
C PHE A 64 -19.80 -31.59 2.99
N THR A 65 -19.40 -31.77 1.73
CA THR A 65 -19.68 -32.98 0.93
C THR A 65 -18.53 -33.99 0.98
N GLU A 66 -17.43 -33.67 1.65
CA GLU A 66 -16.25 -34.51 1.76
C GLU A 66 -16.16 -35.23 3.11
N PRO A 67 -15.45 -36.36 3.20
CA PRO A 67 -15.17 -37.02 4.47
C PRO A 67 -14.46 -36.08 5.45
N LEU A 68 -14.77 -36.23 6.74
CA LEU A 68 -14.26 -35.36 7.80
C LEU A 68 -12.72 -35.26 7.81
N ALA A 69 -12.01 -36.36 7.50
CA ALA A 69 -10.55 -36.38 7.42
C ALA A 69 -9.99 -35.40 6.37
N VAL A 70 -10.64 -35.30 5.21
CA VAL A 70 -10.22 -34.40 4.12
C VAL A 70 -10.47 -32.93 4.51
N ALA A 71 -11.57 -32.65 5.21
CA ALA A 71 -11.85 -31.32 5.74
C ALA A 71 -10.85 -30.92 6.85
N ALA A 72 -10.44 -31.87 7.69
CA ALA A 72 -9.47 -31.65 8.75
C ALA A 72 -8.06 -31.34 8.21
N ASP A 73 -7.61 -32.07 7.18
CA ASP A 73 -6.33 -31.78 6.52
C ASP A 73 -6.33 -30.39 5.88
N ARG A 74 -7.41 -30.03 5.16
CA ARG A 74 -7.54 -28.69 4.56
C ARG A 74 -7.51 -27.57 5.60
N TYR A 75 -8.14 -27.78 6.75
CA TYR A 75 -8.08 -26.82 7.84
C TYR A 75 -6.66 -26.66 8.37
N THR A 76 -5.96 -27.78 8.55
CA THR A 76 -4.57 -27.81 9.02
C THR A 76 -3.65 -27.04 8.07
N ASP A 77 -3.75 -27.31 6.77
CA ASP A 77 -2.97 -26.61 5.73
C ASP A 77 -3.23 -25.10 5.72
N ALA A 78 -4.50 -24.69 5.79
CA ALA A 78 -4.85 -23.28 5.86
C ALA A 78 -4.33 -22.62 7.16
N HIS A 79 -4.31 -23.38 8.26
CA HIS A 79 -3.84 -22.90 9.56
C HIS A 79 -2.33 -22.65 9.58
N VAL A 80 -1.54 -23.44 8.84
CA VAL A 80 -0.09 -23.21 8.66
C VAL A 80 0.16 -21.81 8.10
N GLY A 81 -0.55 -21.42 7.04
CA GLY A 81 -0.40 -20.09 6.44
C GLY A 81 -0.77 -18.94 7.39
N VAL A 82 -1.72 -19.16 8.32
CA VAL A 82 -2.07 -18.18 9.35
C VAL A 82 -0.93 -18.02 10.37
N ILE A 83 -0.30 -19.12 10.79
CA ILE A 83 0.85 -19.10 11.70
C ILE A 83 2.02 -18.35 11.06
N GLU A 84 2.38 -18.69 9.82
CA GLU A 84 3.46 -18.03 9.09
C GLU A 84 3.22 -16.52 8.93
N ARG A 85 1.98 -16.10 8.66
CA ARG A 85 1.65 -14.67 8.56
C ARG A 85 1.81 -13.96 9.90
N LYS A 86 1.45 -14.61 11.02
CA LYS A 86 1.65 -14.06 12.36
C LYS A 86 3.14 -13.93 12.69
N GLU A 87 3.94 -14.91 12.32
CA GLU A 87 5.39 -14.91 12.54
C GLU A 87 6.07 -13.78 11.76
N ARG A 88 5.79 -13.66 10.46
CA ARG A 88 6.26 -12.52 9.63
C ARG A 88 5.85 -11.16 10.18
N ARG A 89 4.70 -11.06 10.87
CA ARG A 89 4.29 -9.81 11.53
C ARG A 89 5.13 -9.54 12.78
N ARG A 90 5.44 -10.57 13.58
CA ARG A 90 6.30 -10.45 14.76
C ARG A 90 7.72 -10.07 14.36
N GLU A 91 8.29 -10.71 13.34
CA GLU A 91 9.63 -10.40 12.81
C GLU A 91 9.73 -8.95 12.35
N ARG A 92 8.75 -8.45 11.61
CA ARG A 92 8.71 -7.03 11.18
C ARG A 92 8.70 -6.09 12.37
N HIS A 93 7.88 -6.36 13.38
CA HIS A 93 7.89 -5.53 14.59
C HIS A 93 9.26 -5.61 15.27
N ALA A 94 9.82 -6.79 15.47
CA ALA A 94 11.13 -6.97 16.10
C ALA A 94 12.24 -6.20 15.36
N ALA A 95 12.26 -6.24 14.04
CA ALA A 95 13.21 -5.48 13.21
C ALA A 95 13.04 -3.96 13.36
N ILE A 96 11.80 -3.47 13.49
CA ILE A 96 11.53 -2.06 13.77
C ILE A 96 12.05 -1.70 15.17
N TRP A 97 11.75 -2.49 16.20
CA TRP A 97 12.23 -2.26 17.55
C TRP A 97 13.76 -2.26 17.65
N GLN A 98 14.44 -3.18 16.97
CA GLN A 98 15.91 -3.19 16.91
C GLN A 98 16.48 -1.93 16.27
N ARG A 99 15.86 -1.45 15.18
CA ARG A 99 16.28 -0.20 14.53
C ARG A 99 16.12 1.00 15.45
N TRP A 100 15.07 1.03 16.27
CA TRP A 100 14.84 2.09 17.24
C TRP A 100 15.85 2.03 18.38
N ALA A 101 16.17 0.83 18.88
CA ALA A 101 17.19 0.65 19.91
C ALA A 101 18.56 1.16 19.44
N GLN A 102 18.98 0.79 18.21
CA GLN A 102 20.26 1.26 17.65
C GLN A 102 20.31 2.77 17.40
N PHE A 103 19.18 3.43 17.14
CA PHE A 103 19.14 4.89 16.99
C PHE A 103 19.29 5.63 18.34
N ASN A 104 18.98 4.97 19.45
CA ASN A 104 18.95 5.57 20.78
C ASN A 104 20.21 5.27 21.62
N ASP A 105 21.18 4.53 21.05
CA ASP A 105 22.55 4.35 21.55
C ASP A 105 23.51 5.37 20.91
#